data_AF-A0A7Y4YI73-F1
#
_entry.id   AF-A0A7Y4YI73-F1
#
_cell.length_a   1.000
_cell.length_b   1.000
_cell.length_c   1.000
_cell.angle_alpha   90.00
_cell.angle_beta   90.00
_cell.angle_gamma   90.00
#
_symmetry.space_group_name_H-M   'P 1'
#
loop_
_entity.id
_entity.type
_entity.pdbx_description
1 polymer ?
#
loop_
_entity_poly.entity_id
_entity_poly.type
_entity_poly.pdbx_seq_one_letter_code
_entity_poly.pdbx_strand_id
1 'polypeptide(L)'
;MTATQVRFEVSLTRTTIVATAIAVTLFFWSIASVLSEELEQGNLFHVVEAMVFLLLVGFLISGNFGYQLARLAYLKRWLGHVPATRDELMQSFVAPTPLLTILVPSYKEETNVIRQTLLSAALQEYPHKRVVLLLDNPPNPRTAEDREALLTARSLPAELHALLDDQARYYESLLVQFMLRQQTAVRERPQEYVALAQAYEHAAHWFQEQADRLPDSTHSDAWFAEHILRGPARRYEERAAHWHRQAQAVSEEQAPQERLLLAEYRSLAAVFQADIAVFERKRYQNLSHELNKAMNLNSYLGVMGRRLHEVPHATGLMLEDTTDLQGSYEIPNSPYVITLDADSLILSDYAIRLVQIMEQPGNERLAVAQTPY
;
A
#
# COMPACT_ATOMS: atom_id res chain seq x y z
N MET A 1 -11.11 11.14 -15.15
CA MET A 1 -11.68 11.08 -16.51
C MET A 1 -13.11 10.57 -16.42
N THR A 2 -14.03 11.10 -17.22
CA THR A 2 -15.39 10.54 -17.32
C THR A 2 -15.41 9.34 -18.27
N ALA A 3 -16.38 8.44 -18.13
CA ALA A 3 -16.51 7.29 -19.03
C ALA A 3 -16.62 7.71 -20.51
N THR A 4 -17.27 8.84 -20.78
CA THR A 4 -17.36 9.42 -22.13
C THR A 4 -16.00 9.87 -22.66
N GLN A 5 -15.19 10.54 -21.84
CA GLN A 5 -13.81 10.91 -22.20
C GLN A 5 -12.97 9.67 -22.51
N VAL A 6 -13.07 8.62 -21.68
CA VAL A 6 -12.27 7.40 -21.91
C VAL A 6 -12.73 6.65 -23.17
N ARG A 7 -14.03 6.60 -23.46
CA ARG A 7 -14.53 6.02 -24.72
C ARG A 7 -14.03 6.79 -25.94
N PHE A 8 -13.99 8.12 -25.87
CA PHE A 8 -13.39 8.95 -26.90
C PHE A 8 -11.90 8.63 -27.07
N GLU A 9 -11.14 8.54 -25.98
CA GLU A 9 -9.72 8.18 -26.00
C GLU A 9 -9.45 6.79 -26.56
N VAL A 10 -10.32 5.81 -26.29
CA VAL A 10 -10.26 4.48 -26.91
C VAL A 10 -10.44 4.59 -28.42
N SER A 11 -11.42 5.37 -28.88
CA SER A 11 -11.65 5.59 -30.32
C SER A 11 -10.45 6.26 -30.98
N LEU A 12 -9.94 7.34 -30.38
CA LEU A 12 -8.75 8.05 -30.85
C LEU A 12 -7.52 7.14 -30.91
N THR A 13 -7.31 6.28 -29.91
CA THR A 13 -6.20 5.31 -29.92
C THR A 13 -6.35 4.31 -31.06
N ARG A 14 -7.57 3.83 -31.34
CA ARG A 14 -7.80 2.93 -32.48
C ARG A 14 -7.52 3.62 -33.81
N THR A 15 -7.99 4.85 -33.98
CA THR A 15 -7.75 5.63 -35.20
C THR A 15 -6.27 5.89 -35.41
N THR A 16 -5.53 6.24 -34.35
CA THR A 16 -4.08 6.46 -34.42
C THR A 16 -3.31 5.17 -34.71
N ILE A 17 -3.73 4.02 -34.17
CA ILE A 17 -3.16 2.71 -34.55
C ILE A 17 -3.35 2.44 -36.05
N VAL A 18 -4.56 2.67 -36.58
CA VAL A 18 -4.85 2.47 -38.00
C VAL A 18 -4.02 3.43 -38.86
N ALA A 19 -3.97 4.72 -38.51
CA ALA A 19 -3.14 5.70 -39.21
C ALA A 19 -1.65 5.33 -39.18
N THR A 20 -1.16 4.84 -38.04
CA THR A 20 0.23 4.35 -37.90
C THR A 20 0.46 3.15 -38.82
N ALA A 21 -0.43 2.17 -38.84
CA ALA A 21 -0.31 1.00 -39.71
C ALA A 21 -0.29 1.37 -41.20
N ILE A 22 -1.12 2.33 -41.61
CA ILE A 22 -1.11 2.86 -42.98
C ILE A 22 0.23 3.53 -43.28
N ALA A 23 0.68 4.46 -42.42
CA ALA A 23 1.95 5.17 -42.60
C ALA A 23 3.15 4.21 -42.68
N VAL A 24 3.18 3.20 -41.81
CA VAL A 24 4.20 2.14 -41.79
C VAL A 24 4.17 1.34 -43.09
N THR A 25 2.99 0.97 -43.59
CA THR A 25 2.85 0.23 -44.86
C THR A 25 3.37 1.05 -46.04
N LEU A 26 3.02 2.33 -46.11
CA LEU A 26 3.51 3.26 -47.13
C LEU A 26 5.02 3.47 -47.05
N PHE A 27 5.57 3.58 -45.83
CA PHE A 27 7.00 3.68 -45.59
C PHE A 27 7.75 2.43 -46.09
N PHE A 28 7.32 1.23 -45.69
CA PHE A 28 7.94 -0.01 -46.15
C PHE A 28 7.84 -0.17 -47.67
N TRP A 29 6.71 0.21 -48.27
CA TRP A 29 6.55 0.22 -49.72
C TRP A 29 7.59 1.14 -50.40
N SER A 30 7.75 2.36 -49.89
CA SER A 30 8.71 3.34 -50.42
C SER A 30 10.16 2.88 -50.27
N ILE A 31 10.51 2.21 -49.17
CA ILE A 31 11.88 1.70 -48.98
C ILE A 31 12.11 0.46 -49.83
N ALA A 32 11.10 -0.40 -50.02
CA ALA A 32 11.20 -1.56 -50.89
C ALA A 32 11.47 -1.16 -52.35
N SER A 33 10.84 -0.09 -52.85
CA SER A 33 11.12 0.42 -54.20
C SER A 33 12.55 0.95 -54.35
N VAL A 34 13.06 1.68 -53.34
CA VAL A 34 14.45 2.16 -53.34
C VAL A 34 15.43 0.98 -53.29
N LEU A 35 15.18 0.00 -52.42
CA LEU A 35 16.01 -1.20 -52.32
C LEU A 35 16.05 -1.99 -53.64
N SER A 36 14.92 -2.13 -54.35
CA SER A 36 14.90 -2.80 -55.65
C SER A 36 15.74 -2.07 -56.70
N GLU A 37 15.68 -0.74 -56.75
CA GLU A 37 16.47 0.06 -57.69
C GLU A 37 17.98 -0.04 -57.39
N GLU A 38 18.38 0.06 -56.12
CA GLU A 38 19.80 -0.05 -55.72
C GLU A 38 20.37 -1.47 -55.93
N LEU A 39 19.54 -2.51 -55.77
CA LEU A 39 19.90 -3.89 -56.08
C LEU A 39 20.13 -4.10 -57.57
N GLU A 40 19.26 -3.56 -58.42
CA GLU A 40 19.42 -3.61 -59.89
C GLU A 40 20.69 -2.88 -60.35
N GLN A 41 21.07 -1.79 -59.67
CA GLN A 41 22.28 -1.01 -59.95
C GLN A 41 23.56 -1.63 -59.35
N GLY A 42 23.45 -2.69 -58.54
CA GLY A 42 24.59 -3.38 -57.93
C GLY A 42 25.29 -2.62 -56.80
N ASN A 43 24.62 -1.64 -56.19
CA ASN A 43 25.21 -0.73 -55.21
C ASN A 43 25.09 -1.26 -53.78
N LEU A 44 25.98 -2.21 -53.43
CA LEU A 44 25.95 -2.91 -52.14
C LEU A 44 25.99 -1.98 -50.91
N PHE A 45 26.66 -0.83 -51.00
CA PHE A 45 26.77 0.10 -49.88
C PHE A 45 25.41 0.72 -49.51
N HIS A 46 24.67 1.22 -50.51
CA HIS A 46 23.36 1.86 -50.29
C HIS A 46 22.30 0.84 -49.86
N VAL A 47 22.41 -0.40 -50.32
CA VAL A 47 21.57 -1.51 -49.82
C VAL A 47 21.83 -1.75 -48.33
N VAL A 48 23.09 -1.80 -47.89
CA VAL A 48 23.42 -1.97 -46.46
C VAL A 48 22.95 -0.77 -45.63
N GLU A 49 23.15 0.46 -46.13
CA GLU A 49 22.68 1.69 -45.46
C GLU A 49 21.15 1.68 -45.28
N ALA A 50 20.40 1.36 -46.34
CA ALA A 50 18.95 1.25 -46.29
C ALA A 50 18.47 0.15 -45.33
N MET A 51 19.18 -0.99 -45.26
CA MET A 51 18.88 -2.05 -44.31
C MET A 51 19.12 -1.63 -42.85
N VAL A 52 20.20 -0.90 -42.57
CA VAL A 52 20.47 -0.34 -41.24
C VAL A 52 19.39 0.69 -40.87
N PHE A 53 19.05 1.58 -41.79
CA PHE A 53 17.97 2.55 -41.61
C PHE A 53 16.63 1.86 -41.31
N LEU A 54 16.28 0.82 -42.07
CA LEU A 54 15.06 0.04 -41.87
C LEU A 54 15.03 -0.62 -40.49
N LEU A 55 16.16 -1.13 -40.03
CA LEU A 55 16.28 -1.74 -38.70
C LEU A 55 16.05 -0.69 -37.60
N LEU A 56 16.68 0.48 -37.69
CA LEU A 56 16.53 1.56 -36.71
C LEU A 56 15.08 2.10 -36.67
N VAL A 57 14.51 2.39 -37.84
CA VAL A 57 13.13 2.87 -37.94
C VAL A 57 12.14 1.78 -37.51
N GLY A 58 12.40 0.52 -37.86
CA GLY A 58 11.63 -0.64 -37.41
C GLY A 58 11.58 -0.76 -35.89
N PHE A 59 12.71 -0.53 -35.21
CA PHE A 59 12.76 -0.48 -33.74
C PHE A 59 11.87 0.63 -33.17
N LEU A 60 11.95 1.85 -33.73
CA LEU A 60 11.10 2.98 -33.32
C LEU A 60 9.61 2.70 -33.55
N ILE A 61 9.25 2.12 -34.70
CA ILE A 61 7.88 1.72 -35.04
C ILE A 61 7.38 0.67 -34.02
N SER A 62 8.21 -0.31 -33.67
CA SER A 62 7.85 -1.34 -32.70
C SER A 62 7.55 -0.76 -31.31
N GLY A 63 8.35 0.20 -30.84
CA GLY A 63 8.11 0.91 -29.59
C GLY A 63 6.82 1.72 -29.61
N ASN A 64 6.54 2.40 -30.74
CA ASN A 64 5.30 3.16 -30.91
C ASN A 64 4.05 2.26 -30.90
N PHE A 65 4.07 1.12 -31.59
CA PHE A 65 2.97 0.14 -31.49
C PHE A 65 2.83 -0.41 -30.08
N GLY A 66 3.95 -0.73 -29.41
CA GLY A 66 3.95 -1.15 -28.01
C GLY A 66 3.22 -0.16 -27.11
N TYR A 67 3.54 1.13 -27.23
CA TYR A 67 2.85 2.20 -26.49
C TYR A 67 1.37 2.28 -26.83
N GLN A 68 1.00 2.32 -28.11
CA GLN A 68 -0.39 2.47 -28.52
C GLN A 68 -1.27 1.28 -28.08
N LEU A 69 -0.74 0.05 -28.17
CA LEU A 69 -1.42 -1.15 -27.69
C LEU A 69 -1.56 -1.17 -26.17
N ALA A 70 -0.48 -0.83 -25.44
CA ALA A 70 -0.52 -0.72 -23.98
C ALA A 70 -1.54 0.34 -23.52
N ARG A 71 -1.56 1.50 -24.18
CA ARG A 71 -2.55 2.56 -23.94
C ARG A 71 -3.97 2.06 -24.18
N LEU A 72 -4.23 1.38 -25.31
CA LEU A 72 -5.56 0.84 -25.61
C LEU A 72 -6.00 -0.20 -24.57
N ALA A 73 -5.09 -1.08 -24.15
CA ALA A 73 -5.35 -2.07 -23.10
C ALA A 73 -5.65 -1.40 -21.75
N TYR A 74 -4.88 -0.39 -21.37
CA TYR A 74 -5.10 0.42 -20.17
C TYR A 74 -6.49 1.07 -20.18
N LEU A 75 -6.87 1.77 -21.25
CA LEU A 75 -8.16 2.45 -21.34
C LEU A 75 -9.34 1.45 -21.32
N LYS A 76 -9.18 0.28 -21.94
CA LYS A 76 -10.16 -0.81 -21.84
C LYS A 76 -10.30 -1.34 -20.41
N ARG A 77 -9.18 -1.58 -19.73
CA ARG A 77 -9.16 -2.01 -18.32
C ARG A 77 -9.82 -0.97 -17.43
N TRP A 78 -9.54 0.31 -17.66
CA TRP A 78 -10.16 1.42 -16.93
C TRP A 78 -11.68 1.44 -17.10
N LEU A 79 -12.18 1.28 -18.34
CA LEU A 79 -13.63 1.24 -18.62
C LEU A 79 -14.34 0.04 -17.99
N GLY A 80 -13.64 -1.09 -17.84
CA GLY A 80 -14.18 -2.29 -17.22
C GLY A 80 -13.95 -2.37 -15.70
N HIS A 81 -13.15 -1.46 -15.13
CA HIS A 81 -12.83 -1.48 -13.71
C HIS A 81 -13.98 -0.90 -12.91
N VAL A 82 -14.49 -1.69 -11.97
CA VAL A 82 -15.43 -1.25 -10.95
C VAL A 82 -14.68 -1.33 -9.62
N PRO A 83 -14.48 -0.21 -8.90
CA PRO A 83 -13.82 -0.25 -7.62
C PRO A 83 -14.70 -1.00 -6.61
N ALA A 84 -14.06 -1.79 -5.74
CA ALA A 84 -14.76 -2.45 -4.65
C ALA A 84 -15.50 -1.41 -3.80
N THR A 85 -16.79 -1.68 -3.58
CA THR A 85 -17.64 -0.94 -2.66
C THR A 85 -17.18 -1.19 -1.23
N ARG A 86 -17.55 -0.29 -0.32
CA ARG A 86 -17.21 -0.50 1.10
C ARG A 86 -17.85 -1.76 1.67
N ASP A 87 -19.08 -2.08 1.29
CA ASP A 87 -19.75 -3.28 1.78
C ASP A 87 -19.00 -4.55 1.36
N GLU A 88 -18.42 -4.57 0.16
CA GLU A 88 -17.52 -5.65 -0.28
C GLU A 88 -16.23 -5.69 0.54
N LEU A 89 -15.62 -4.54 0.84
CA LEU A 89 -14.43 -4.47 1.70
C LEU A 89 -14.73 -4.94 3.14
N MET A 90 -15.90 -4.61 3.69
CA MET A 90 -16.35 -5.02 5.03
C MET A 90 -16.50 -6.53 5.18
N GLN A 91 -16.74 -7.27 4.09
CA GLN A 91 -16.77 -8.74 4.14
C GLN A 91 -15.44 -9.32 4.62
N SER A 92 -14.33 -8.66 4.31
CA SER A 92 -12.98 -9.06 4.73
C SER A 92 -12.77 -9.02 6.24
N PHE A 93 -13.62 -8.28 6.98
CA PHE A 93 -13.59 -8.19 8.44
C PHE A 93 -14.48 -9.23 9.11
N VAL A 94 -15.30 -9.98 8.35
CA VAL A 94 -16.15 -11.03 8.91
C VAL A 94 -15.36 -12.33 9.10
N ALA A 95 -14.48 -12.64 8.15
CA ALA A 95 -13.59 -13.80 8.18
C ALA A 95 -12.21 -13.46 8.75
N PRO A 96 -11.39 -14.45 9.14
CA PRO A 96 -9.99 -14.23 9.47
C PRO A 96 -9.27 -13.58 8.29
N THR A 97 -8.68 -12.40 8.52
CA THR A 97 -7.90 -11.69 7.52
C THR A 97 -6.43 -12.18 7.58
N PRO A 98 -5.77 -12.43 6.44
CA PRO A 98 -4.37 -12.83 6.43
C PRO A 98 -3.47 -11.74 7.02
N LEU A 99 -2.32 -12.14 7.55
CA LEU A 99 -1.37 -11.20 8.14
C LEU A 99 -0.72 -10.33 7.05
N LEU A 100 -0.56 -9.05 7.33
CA LEU A 100 0.08 -8.08 6.42
C LEU A 100 1.31 -7.44 7.08
N THR A 101 2.43 -7.44 6.36
CA THR A 101 3.61 -6.64 6.74
C THR A 101 3.80 -5.48 5.78
N ILE A 102 3.95 -4.27 6.30
CA ILE A 102 4.31 -3.07 5.54
C ILE A 102 5.77 -2.73 5.85
N LEU A 103 6.61 -2.67 4.81
CA LEU A 103 8.04 -2.41 4.92
C LEU A 103 8.36 -0.99 4.44
N VAL A 104 9.06 -0.23 5.28
CA VAL A 104 9.45 1.16 5.03
C VAL A 104 10.98 1.27 5.08
N PRO A 105 11.71 1.00 3.97
CA PRO A 105 13.13 1.32 3.84
C PRO A 105 13.43 2.81 4.02
N SER A 106 14.36 3.13 4.90
CA SER A 106 14.84 4.49 5.16
C SER A 106 16.38 4.53 5.23
N TYR A 107 16.99 5.53 4.58
CA TYR A 107 18.41 5.84 4.70
C TYR A 107 18.62 7.35 4.76
N LYS A 108 19.04 7.86 5.93
CA LYS A 108 19.27 9.28 6.19
C LYS A 108 18.10 10.19 5.81
N GLU A 109 16.87 9.68 5.94
CA GLU A 109 15.65 10.44 5.67
C GLU A 109 15.33 11.36 6.85
N GLU A 110 14.58 12.43 6.58
CA GLU A 110 14.11 13.34 7.63
C GLU A 110 13.16 12.62 8.60
N THR A 111 13.29 12.92 9.89
CA THR A 111 12.47 12.28 10.94
C THR A 111 10.97 12.47 10.69
N ASN A 112 10.55 13.66 10.27
CA ASN A 112 9.13 13.93 10.02
C ASN A 112 8.58 13.11 8.84
N VAL A 113 9.39 12.93 7.79
CA VAL A 113 9.05 12.11 6.62
C VAL A 113 8.83 10.64 7.04
N ILE A 114 9.79 10.06 7.78
CA ILE A 114 9.66 8.71 8.33
C ILE A 114 8.41 8.59 9.23
N ARG A 115 8.18 9.57 10.10
CA ARG A 115 7.04 9.58 11.03
C ARG A 115 5.71 9.57 10.29
N GLN A 116 5.56 10.40 9.25
CA GLN A 116 4.32 10.47 8.46
C GLN A 116 4.06 9.18 7.69
N THR A 117 5.09 8.61 7.06
CA THR A 117 4.95 7.34 6.35
C THR A 117 4.59 6.20 7.29
N LEU A 118 5.30 6.04 8.42
CA LEU A 118 4.97 5.03 9.42
C LEU A 118 3.56 5.20 9.99
N LEU A 119 3.13 6.43 10.27
CA LEU A 119 1.80 6.70 10.79
C LEU A 119 0.70 6.42 9.74
N SER A 120 0.92 6.77 8.47
CA SER A 120 -0.01 6.44 7.37
C SER A 120 -0.16 4.92 7.17
N ALA A 121 0.93 4.16 7.35
CA ALA A 121 0.93 2.71 7.31
C ALA A 121 0.28 2.09 8.56
N ALA A 122 0.51 2.67 9.74
CA ALA A 122 -0.06 2.20 11.00
C ALA A 122 -1.56 2.48 11.12
N LEU A 123 -2.09 3.48 10.40
CA LEU A 123 -3.51 3.83 10.39
C LEU A 123 -4.32 3.15 9.26
N GLN A 124 -3.74 2.18 8.56
CA GLN A 124 -4.48 1.39 7.57
C GLN A 124 -5.66 0.66 8.22
N GLU A 125 -6.82 0.72 7.56
CA GLU A 125 -8.03 -0.02 7.90
C GLU A 125 -7.86 -1.50 7.47
N TYR A 126 -6.98 -2.22 8.19
CA TYR A 126 -6.64 -3.62 7.93
C TYR A 126 -6.28 -4.34 9.25
N PRO A 127 -6.91 -5.49 9.58
CA PRO A 127 -6.62 -6.24 10.80
C PRO A 127 -5.22 -6.87 10.77
N HIS A 128 -4.61 -7.08 11.94
CA HIS A 128 -3.34 -7.82 12.05
C HIS A 128 -2.25 -7.30 11.10
N LYS A 129 -1.95 -6.01 11.19
CA LYS A 129 -0.89 -5.38 10.40
C LYS A 129 0.36 -5.12 11.21
N ARG A 130 1.51 -5.41 10.61
CA ARG A 130 2.84 -5.09 11.13
C ARG A 130 3.49 -4.04 10.23
N VAL A 131 4.01 -2.97 10.80
CA VAL A 131 4.73 -1.91 10.09
C VAL A 131 6.18 -1.94 10.54
N VAL A 132 7.11 -2.08 9.61
CA VAL A 132 8.53 -2.19 9.93
C VAL A 132 9.33 -1.09 9.25
N LEU A 133 9.94 -0.24 10.07
CA LEU A 133 10.99 0.67 9.64
C LEU A 133 12.26 -0.14 9.37
N LEU A 134 12.65 -0.25 8.10
CA LEU A 134 13.92 -0.85 7.73
C LEU A 134 14.98 0.25 7.72
N LEU A 135 15.64 0.45 8.85
CA LEU A 135 16.58 1.53 9.06
C LEU A 135 17.97 1.13 8.55
N ASP A 136 18.46 1.83 7.52
CA ASP A 136 19.73 1.50 6.85
C ASP A 136 20.89 2.42 7.26
N ASN A 137 20.67 3.30 8.23
CA ASN A 137 21.71 4.19 8.76
C ASN A 137 22.87 3.37 9.36
N PRO A 138 24.13 3.83 9.27
CA PRO A 138 25.25 3.14 9.89
C PRO A 138 25.02 2.97 11.41
N PRO A 139 25.20 1.76 11.98
CA PRO A 139 24.91 1.50 13.40
C PRO A 139 25.88 2.23 14.35
N ASN A 140 27.05 2.62 13.83
CA ASN A 140 28.07 3.41 14.52
C ASN A 140 28.30 4.73 13.74
N PRO A 141 27.47 5.76 13.97
CA PRO A 141 27.58 7.05 13.31
C PRO A 141 28.92 7.76 13.59
N ARG A 142 29.41 8.51 12.60
CA ARG A 142 30.68 9.27 12.72
C ARG A 142 30.48 10.69 13.24
N THR A 143 29.30 11.28 13.02
CA THR A 143 28.97 12.66 13.43
C THR A 143 27.93 12.67 14.54
N ALA A 144 27.88 13.76 15.31
CA ALA A 144 26.86 13.95 16.34
C ALA A 144 25.45 14.03 15.73
N GLU A 145 25.32 14.71 14.59
CA GLU A 145 24.07 14.84 13.83
C GLU A 145 23.56 13.47 13.34
N ASP A 146 24.41 12.63 12.72
CA ASP A 146 24.00 11.28 12.30
C ASP A 146 23.62 10.40 13.50
N ARG A 147 24.26 10.62 14.67
CA ARG A 147 23.92 9.92 15.92
C ARG A 147 22.56 10.34 16.45
N GLU A 148 22.27 11.62 16.46
CA GLU A 148 20.97 12.15 16.87
C GLU A 148 19.86 11.65 15.93
N ALA A 149 20.03 11.80 14.63
CA ALA A 149 19.08 11.31 13.63
C ALA A 149 18.82 9.79 13.74
N LEU A 150 19.87 8.99 13.97
CA LEU A 150 19.72 7.54 14.19
C LEU A 150 18.92 7.22 15.45
N LEU A 151 19.19 7.91 16.57
CA LEU A 151 18.48 7.67 17.83
C LEU A 151 17.01 8.06 17.72
N THR A 152 16.72 9.20 17.09
CA THR A 152 15.35 9.65 16.83
C THR A 152 14.61 8.70 15.91
N ALA A 153 15.24 8.24 14.82
CA ALA A 153 14.61 7.26 13.93
C ALA A 153 14.32 5.91 14.63
N ARG A 154 15.17 5.48 15.56
CA ARG A 154 14.96 4.27 16.38
C ARG A 154 13.82 4.42 17.39
N SER A 155 13.54 5.63 17.90
CA SER A 155 12.46 5.86 18.87
C SER A 155 11.08 5.97 18.23
N LEU A 156 11.01 6.39 16.95
CA LEU A 156 9.75 6.59 16.23
C LEU A 156 8.76 5.41 16.33
N PRO A 157 9.13 4.14 16.13
CA PRO A 157 8.20 3.02 16.32
C PRO A 157 7.56 2.97 17.70
N ALA A 158 8.33 3.16 18.77
CA ALA A 158 7.83 3.13 20.13
C ALA A 158 6.93 4.34 20.44
N GLU A 159 7.30 5.54 19.94
CA GLU A 159 6.49 6.75 20.08
C GLU A 159 5.14 6.62 19.36
N LEU A 160 5.13 6.09 18.14
CA LEU A 160 3.91 5.87 17.37
C LEU A 160 3.05 4.76 17.99
N HIS A 161 3.68 3.71 18.52
CA HIS A 161 2.94 2.69 19.25
C HIS A 161 2.24 3.31 20.48
N ALA A 162 2.96 4.09 21.29
CA ALA A 162 2.39 4.79 22.44
C ALA A 162 1.26 5.77 22.05
N LEU A 163 1.38 6.45 20.90
CA LEU A 163 0.33 7.34 20.37
C LEU A 163 -0.98 6.60 20.08
N LEU A 164 -0.89 5.36 19.58
CA LEU A 164 -2.06 4.58 19.14
C LEU A 164 -2.61 3.66 20.23
N ASP A 165 -1.80 3.30 21.23
CA ASP A 165 -2.09 2.27 22.23
C ASP A 165 -3.37 2.54 23.06
N ASP A 166 -3.60 3.78 23.48
CA ASP A 166 -4.83 4.15 24.20
C ASP A 166 -6.09 3.95 23.34
N GLN A 167 -6.02 4.34 22.07
CA GLN A 167 -7.12 4.16 21.13
C GLN A 167 -7.33 2.69 20.78
N ALA A 168 -6.23 1.94 20.58
CA ALA A 168 -6.28 0.51 20.31
C ALA A 168 -7.00 -0.24 21.44
N ARG A 169 -6.64 0.03 22.71
CA ARG A 169 -7.34 -0.53 23.89
C ARG A 169 -8.80 -0.13 23.94
N TYR A 170 -9.10 1.14 23.67
CA TYR A 170 -10.48 1.65 23.69
C TYR A 170 -11.35 0.88 22.68
N TYR A 171 -10.96 0.82 21.42
CA TYR A 171 -11.75 0.14 20.37
C TYR A 171 -11.78 -1.37 20.50
N GLU A 172 -10.70 -1.99 21.00
CA GLU A 172 -10.71 -3.41 21.35
C GLU A 172 -11.73 -3.70 22.46
N SER A 173 -11.79 -2.84 23.48
CA SER A 173 -12.77 -2.99 24.55
C SER A 173 -14.21 -2.88 24.04
N LEU A 174 -14.49 -1.97 23.10
CA LEU A 174 -15.80 -1.84 22.47
C LEU A 174 -16.17 -3.10 21.67
N LEU A 175 -15.22 -3.66 20.91
CA LEU A 175 -15.41 -4.89 20.17
C LEU A 175 -15.71 -6.07 21.10
N VAL A 176 -14.94 -6.23 22.19
CA VAL A 176 -15.15 -7.29 23.19
C VAL A 176 -16.52 -7.14 23.85
N GLN A 177 -16.88 -5.93 24.28
CA GLN A 177 -18.18 -5.68 24.89
C GLN A 177 -19.34 -5.98 23.93
N PHE A 178 -19.22 -5.60 22.65
CA PHE A 178 -20.18 -5.97 21.62
C PHE A 178 -20.31 -7.49 21.50
N MET A 179 -19.19 -8.22 21.40
CA MET A 179 -19.20 -9.69 21.32
C MET A 179 -19.87 -10.34 22.54
N LEU A 180 -19.65 -9.82 23.74
CA LEU A 180 -20.31 -10.30 24.96
C LEU A 180 -21.82 -10.06 24.91
N ARG A 181 -22.27 -8.88 24.47
CA ARG A 181 -23.71 -8.58 24.33
C ARG A 181 -24.38 -9.47 23.30
N GLN A 182 -23.70 -9.82 22.21
CA GLN A 182 -24.22 -10.77 21.20
C GLN A 182 -24.48 -12.19 21.77
N GLN A 183 -23.82 -12.57 22.86
CA GLN A 183 -24.06 -13.86 23.53
C GLN A 183 -25.29 -13.83 24.46
N THR A 184 -25.78 -12.65 24.82
CA THR A 184 -26.95 -12.48 25.69
C THR A 184 -28.25 -12.47 24.87
N ALA A 185 -29.35 -13.00 25.43
CA ALA A 185 -30.63 -13.13 24.73
C ALA A 185 -31.39 -11.79 24.54
N VAL A 186 -30.96 -10.72 25.22
CA VAL A 186 -31.58 -9.39 25.13
C VAL A 186 -30.83 -8.57 24.08
N ARG A 187 -31.49 -8.27 22.96
CA ARG A 187 -30.88 -7.56 21.81
C ARG A 187 -31.48 -6.17 21.66
N GLU A 188 -30.85 -5.16 22.23
CA GLU A 188 -31.27 -3.77 22.11
C GLU A 188 -30.61 -3.09 20.90
N ARG A 189 -31.05 -3.48 19.69
CA ARG A 189 -30.45 -3.03 18.41
C ARG A 189 -30.28 -1.51 18.27
N PRO A 190 -31.29 -0.65 18.61
CA PRO A 190 -31.11 0.79 18.51
C PRO A 190 -29.96 1.30 19.38
N GLN A 191 -29.71 0.68 20.54
CA GLN A 191 -28.59 1.05 21.40
C GLN A 191 -27.24 0.70 20.78
N GLU A 192 -27.12 -0.43 20.08
CA GLU A 192 -25.89 -0.77 19.36
C GLU A 192 -25.57 0.22 18.24
N TYR A 193 -26.59 0.71 17.53
CA TYR A 193 -26.38 1.72 16.49
C TYR A 193 -25.94 3.06 17.09
N VAL A 194 -26.51 3.44 18.23
CA VAL A 194 -26.06 4.64 18.97
C VAL A 194 -24.62 4.46 19.48
N ALA A 195 -24.28 3.31 20.05
CA ALA A 195 -22.93 3.02 20.53
C ALA A 195 -21.89 3.05 19.40
N LEU A 196 -22.22 2.46 18.24
CA LEU A 196 -21.35 2.49 17.08
C LEU A 196 -21.20 3.90 16.50
N ALA A 197 -22.28 4.70 16.48
CA ALA A 197 -22.21 6.10 16.09
C ALA A 197 -21.26 6.90 16.98
N GLN A 198 -21.38 6.75 18.30
CA GLN A 198 -20.50 7.40 19.28
C GLN A 198 -19.04 6.95 19.13
N ALA A 199 -18.80 5.67 18.82
CA ALA A 199 -17.46 5.15 18.58
C ALA A 199 -16.80 5.82 17.35
N TYR A 200 -17.58 6.05 16.30
CA TYR A 200 -17.13 6.77 15.10
C TYR A 200 -16.94 8.28 15.34
N GLU A 201 -17.79 8.93 16.13
CA GLU A 201 -17.59 10.33 16.55
C GLU A 201 -16.28 10.48 17.34
N HIS A 202 -16.00 9.55 18.24
CA HIS A 202 -14.74 9.53 18.99
C HIS A 202 -13.53 9.41 18.06
N ALA A 203 -13.60 8.53 17.05
CA ALA A 203 -12.51 8.35 16.08
C ALA A 203 -12.32 9.63 15.27
N ALA A 204 -13.41 10.22 14.76
CA ALA A 204 -13.36 11.46 14.01
C ALA A 204 -12.67 12.57 14.81
N HIS A 205 -13.06 12.75 16.07
CA HIS A 205 -12.46 13.73 16.96
C HIS A 205 -10.97 13.48 17.18
N TRP A 206 -10.57 12.24 17.44
CA TRP A 206 -9.15 11.90 17.62
C TRP A 206 -8.32 12.25 16.37
N PHE A 207 -8.82 11.93 15.18
CA PHE A 207 -8.14 12.24 13.92
C PHE A 207 -8.06 13.76 13.67
N GLN A 208 -9.11 14.49 14.01
CA GLN A 208 -9.14 15.96 13.94
C GLN A 208 -8.09 16.57 14.89
N GLU A 209 -8.03 16.11 16.14
CA GLU A 209 -7.04 16.56 17.11
C GLU A 209 -5.60 16.26 16.64
N GLN A 210 -5.35 15.10 16.04
CA GLN A 210 -4.02 14.81 15.49
C GLN A 210 -3.67 15.75 14.34
N ALA A 211 -4.64 16.11 13.49
CA ALA A 211 -4.43 17.04 12.39
C ALA A 211 -4.12 18.46 12.88
N ASP A 212 -4.79 18.90 13.95
CA ASP A 212 -4.64 20.25 14.49
C ASP A 212 -3.33 20.44 15.29
N ARG A 213 -2.67 19.35 15.68
CA ARG A 213 -1.34 19.37 16.31
C ARG A 213 -0.19 19.47 15.31
N LEU A 214 -0.43 19.27 14.02
CA LEU A 214 0.61 19.32 13.01
C LEU A 214 0.98 20.76 12.65
N PRO A 215 2.28 21.06 12.50
CA PRO A 215 2.70 22.33 11.91
C PRO A 215 2.40 22.32 10.40
N ASP A 216 1.78 23.40 9.89
CA ASP A 216 1.59 23.61 8.45
C ASP A 216 2.88 24.15 7.80
N SER A 217 3.96 23.37 7.83
CA SER A 217 5.29 23.81 7.37
C SER A 217 5.56 23.55 5.89
N THR A 218 5.09 22.43 5.33
CA THR A 218 5.40 22.02 3.95
C THR A 218 4.16 21.53 3.20
N HIS A 219 4.27 21.40 1.87
CA HIS A 219 3.20 20.81 1.06
C HIS A 219 2.94 19.33 1.42
N SER A 220 3.98 18.58 1.80
CA SER A 220 3.86 17.20 2.26
C SER A 220 3.06 17.13 3.57
N ASP A 221 3.36 18.03 4.53
CA ASP A 221 2.62 18.11 5.80
C ASP A 221 1.15 18.43 5.58
N ALA A 222 0.85 19.40 4.70
CA ALA A 222 -0.51 19.76 4.35
C ALA A 222 -1.25 18.59 3.67
N TRP A 223 -0.58 17.87 2.77
CA TRP A 223 -1.16 16.70 2.12
C TRP A 223 -1.43 15.58 3.13
N PHE A 224 -0.48 15.29 4.02
CA PHE A 224 -0.62 14.31 5.10
C PHE A 224 -1.80 14.66 6.01
N ALA A 225 -1.85 15.89 6.51
CA ALA A 225 -2.93 16.35 7.38
C ALA A 225 -4.29 16.24 6.69
N GLU A 226 -4.39 16.62 5.42
CA GLU A 226 -5.67 16.59 4.69
C GLU A 226 -6.13 15.18 4.32
N HIS A 227 -5.24 14.32 3.82
CA HIS A 227 -5.62 13.02 3.24
C HIS A 227 -5.51 11.86 4.24
N ILE A 228 -4.55 11.92 5.16
CA ILE A 228 -4.30 10.86 6.15
C ILE A 228 -5.02 11.13 7.47
N LEU A 229 -5.36 12.38 7.80
CA LEU A 229 -6.03 12.70 9.06
C LEU A 229 -7.44 13.28 8.88
N ARG A 230 -7.57 14.45 8.26
CA ARG A 230 -8.87 15.13 8.08
C ARG A 230 -9.82 14.36 7.16
N GLY A 231 -9.29 13.70 6.13
CA GLY A 231 -10.02 12.81 5.23
C GLY A 231 -10.74 11.67 5.99
N PRO A 232 -10.01 10.83 6.74
CA PRO A 232 -10.62 9.86 7.65
C PRO A 232 -11.59 10.47 8.66
N ALA A 233 -11.25 11.61 9.29
CA ALA A 233 -12.13 12.27 10.25
C ALA A 233 -13.53 12.52 9.67
N ARG A 234 -13.61 13.18 8.51
CA ARG A 234 -14.88 13.43 7.80
C ARG A 234 -15.62 12.14 7.45
N ARG A 235 -14.90 11.09 7.00
CA ARG A 235 -15.52 9.79 6.72
C ARG A 235 -16.12 9.14 7.97
N TYR A 236 -15.48 9.28 9.12
CA TYR A 236 -16.00 8.77 10.39
C TYR A 236 -17.18 9.59 10.91
N GLU A 237 -17.20 10.91 10.72
CA GLU A 237 -18.38 11.75 10.99
C GLU A 237 -19.59 11.33 10.14
N GLU A 238 -19.38 11.14 8.83
CA GLU A 238 -20.42 10.66 7.93
C GLU A 238 -20.96 9.28 8.36
N ARG A 239 -20.06 8.41 8.81
CA ARG A 239 -20.40 7.07 9.31
C ARG A 239 -21.16 7.13 10.64
N ALA A 240 -20.78 8.00 11.56
CA ALA A 240 -21.53 8.25 12.78
C ALA A 240 -22.96 8.73 12.47
N ALA A 241 -23.09 9.73 11.59
CA ALA A 241 -24.38 10.25 11.16
C ALA A 241 -25.24 9.17 10.47
N HIS A 242 -24.63 8.24 9.72
CA HIS A 242 -25.31 7.08 9.17
C HIS A 242 -25.92 6.20 10.27
N TRP A 243 -25.14 5.82 11.28
CA TRP A 243 -25.61 4.95 12.36
C TRP A 243 -26.65 5.61 13.27
N HIS A 244 -26.57 6.92 13.51
CA HIS A 244 -27.64 7.67 14.19
C HIS A 244 -28.97 7.61 13.42
N ARG A 245 -28.94 7.77 12.09
CA ARG A 245 -30.16 7.63 11.27
C ARG A 245 -30.72 6.21 11.31
N GLN A 246 -29.86 5.21 11.29
CA GLN A 246 -30.29 3.82 11.44
C GLN A 246 -30.95 3.58 12.79
N ALA A 247 -30.41 4.13 13.88
CA ALA A 247 -30.99 4.01 15.22
C ALA A 247 -32.42 4.57 15.31
N GLN A 248 -32.71 5.64 14.58
CA GLN A 248 -34.04 6.27 14.53
C GLN A 248 -35.03 5.53 13.64
N ALA A 249 -34.54 4.81 12.63
CA ALA A 249 -35.35 4.15 11.60
C ALA A 249 -35.69 2.68 11.90
N VAL A 250 -35.23 2.12 13.03
CA VAL A 250 -35.39 0.69 13.34
C VAL A 250 -36.87 0.30 13.47
N SER A 251 -37.36 -0.50 12.52
CA SER A 251 -38.54 -1.34 12.68
C SER A 251 -38.08 -2.77 13.00
N GLU A 252 -38.76 -3.48 13.91
CA GLU A 252 -38.27 -4.73 14.50
C GLU A 252 -38.04 -5.88 13.49
N GLU A 253 -38.55 -5.80 12.26
CA GLU A 253 -38.69 -6.93 11.33
C GLU A 253 -37.50 -7.24 10.38
N GLN A 254 -36.41 -6.47 10.36
CA GLN A 254 -35.29 -6.75 9.42
C GLN A 254 -34.17 -7.63 10.02
N ALA A 255 -33.88 -8.77 9.37
CA ALA A 255 -32.76 -9.70 9.66
C ALA A 255 -31.59 -9.53 8.65
N PRO A 256 -30.34 -9.97 8.94
CA PRO A 256 -29.54 -9.82 10.15
C PRO A 256 -28.35 -8.84 9.90
N GLN A 257 -28.33 -7.71 10.62
CA GLN A 257 -27.28 -6.68 10.54
C GLN A 257 -26.07 -6.98 11.47
N GLU A 258 -26.10 -8.09 12.21
CA GLU A 258 -25.07 -8.47 13.20
C GLU A 258 -23.69 -8.67 12.58
N ARG A 259 -23.61 -9.33 11.42
CA ARG A 259 -22.35 -9.51 10.69
C ARG A 259 -21.76 -8.17 10.25
N LEU A 260 -22.62 -7.23 9.84
CA LEU A 260 -22.22 -5.89 9.47
C LEU A 260 -21.73 -5.12 10.70
N LEU A 261 -22.46 -5.14 11.81
CA LEU A 261 -22.02 -4.50 13.06
C LEU A 261 -20.69 -5.05 13.54
N LEU A 262 -20.51 -6.37 13.51
CA LEU A 262 -19.24 -7.00 13.85
C LEU A 262 -18.11 -6.52 12.93
N ALA A 263 -18.35 -6.47 11.62
CA ALA A 263 -17.39 -5.98 10.65
C ALA A 263 -17.01 -4.52 10.94
N GLU A 264 -17.97 -3.67 11.30
CA GLU A 264 -17.74 -2.25 11.62
C GLU A 264 -16.90 -2.07 12.89
N TYR A 265 -17.23 -2.76 13.98
CA TYR A 265 -16.41 -2.73 15.20
C TYR A 265 -14.99 -3.26 14.95
N ARG A 266 -14.86 -4.34 14.17
CA ARG A 266 -13.55 -4.89 13.79
C ARG A 266 -12.77 -3.92 12.92
N SER A 267 -13.43 -3.26 11.98
CA SER A 267 -12.80 -2.28 11.10
C SER A 267 -12.26 -1.10 11.88
N LEU A 268 -13.05 -0.58 12.82
CA LEU A 268 -12.66 0.55 13.65
C LEU A 268 -11.51 0.18 14.60
N ALA A 269 -11.56 -0.99 15.24
CA ALA A 269 -10.45 -1.50 16.05
C ALA A 269 -9.18 -1.70 15.21
N ALA A 270 -9.31 -2.23 13.99
CA ALA A 270 -8.21 -2.50 13.10
C ALA A 270 -7.43 -1.24 12.68
N VAL A 271 -8.05 -0.06 12.67
CA VAL A 271 -7.36 1.20 12.33
C VAL A 271 -6.22 1.49 13.30
N PHE A 272 -6.47 1.33 14.60
CA PHE A 272 -5.53 1.68 15.68
C PHE A 272 -4.61 0.53 16.08
N GLN A 273 -4.94 -0.71 15.70
CA GLN A 273 -4.12 -1.87 15.97
C GLN A 273 -3.01 -2.01 14.92
N ALA A 274 -1.78 -1.69 15.31
CA ALA A 274 -0.58 -1.90 14.50
C ALA A 274 0.61 -2.31 15.36
N ASP A 275 1.32 -3.34 14.91
CA ASP A 275 2.60 -3.76 15.47
C ASP A 275 3.72 -3.01 14.74
N ILE A 276 4.34 -2.02 15.39
CA ILE A 276 5.32 -1.13 14.78
C ILE A 276 6.72 -1.50 15.28
N ALA A 277 7.62 -1.86 14.36
CA ALA A 277 8.96 -2.31 14.70
C ALA A 277 10.03 -1.60 13.88
N VAL A 278 11.27 -1.69 14.34
CA VAL A 278 12.48 -1.29 13.60
C VAL A 278 13.33 -2.52 13.32
N PHE A 279 13.92 -2.56 12.12
CA PHE A 279 14.91 -3.55 11.74
C PHE A 279 16.13 -2.88 11.13
N GLU A 280 17.30 -3.16 11.69
CA GLU A 280 18.58 -2.57 11.28
C GLU A 280 19.52 -3.68 10.81
N ARG A 281 19.46 -4.05 9.52
CA ARG A 281 20.28 -5.16 9.01
C ARG A 281 21.78 -4.97 9.27
N LYS A 282 22.26 -3.73 9.22
CA LYS A 282 23.69 -3.39 9.37
C LYS A 282 24.21 -3.59 10.79
N ARG A 283 23.33 -3.85 11.77
CA ARG A 283 23.75 -4.32 13.10
C ARG A 283 24.34 -5.74 13.05
N TYR A 284 23.97 -6.54 12.05
CA TYR A 284 24.28 -7.96 12.01
C TYR A 284 25.32 -8.28 10.92
N GLN A 285 26.40 -8.99 11.29
CA GLN A 285 27.50 -9.32 10.40
C GLN A 285 27.12 -10.37 9.34
N ASN A 286 26.15 -11.23 9.65
CA ASN A 286 25.67 -12.29 8.76
C ASN A 286 24.53 -11.85 7.82
N LEU A 287 24.19 -10.57 7.78
CA LEU A 287 23.27 -9.96 6.81
C LEU A 287 24.03 -9.06 5.83
N SER A 288 23.40 -8.68 4.72
CA SER A 288 24.06 -7.85 3.70
C SER A 288 24.32 -6.43 4.21
N HIS A 289 25.48 -5.86 3.88
CA HIS A 289 25.87 -4.46 4.18
C HIS A 289 25.91 -3.56 2.93
N GLU A 290 25.53 -4.08 1.76
CA GLU A 290 25.52 -3.35 0.49
C GLU A 290 24.68 -2.07 0.53
N LEU A 291 25.12 -0.99 -0.11
CA LEU A 291 24.50 0.33 -0.05
C LEU A 291 23.29 0.50 -1.00
N ASN A 292 22.32 -0.42 -0.96
CA ASN A 292 21.09 -0.30 -1.75
C ASN A 292 19.83 -0.68 -0.95
N LYS A 293 18.69 -0.04 -1.28
CA LYS A 293 17.38 -0.29 -0.65
C LYS A 293 16.93 -1.75 -0.81
N ALA A 294 17.25 -2.37 -1.94
CA ALA A 294 16.86 -3.75 -2.26
C ALA A 294 17.43 -4.77 -1.26
N MET A 295 18.69 -4.63 -0.85
CA MET A 295 19.30 -5.51 0.14
C MET A 295 18.71 -5.32 1.53
N ASN A 296 18.17 -4.14 1.84
CA ASN A 296 17.46 -3.91 3.08
C ASN A 296 16.15 -4.70 3.14
N LEU A 297 15.35 -4.59 2.08
CA LEU A 297 14.14 -5.38 1.89
C LEU A 297 14.44 -6.88 1.91
N ASN A 298 15.40 -7.34 1.11
CA ASN A 298 15.75 -8.77 1.03
C ASN A 298 16.25 -9.33 2.36
N SER A 299 16.98 -8.53 3.15
CA SER A 299 17.45 -8.96 4.46
C SER A 299 16.28 -9.22 5.41
N TYR A 300 15.25 -8.37 5.40
CA TYR A 300 14.04 -8.58 6.20
C TYR A 300 13.20 -9.75 5.67
N LEU A 301 12.96 -9.80 4.36
CA LEU A 301 12.19 -10.89 3.73
C LEU A 301 12.83 -12.27 3.98
N GLY A 302 14.17 -12.35 3.91
CA GLY A 302 14.92 -13.59 4.18
C GLY A 302 14.87 -14.06 5.64
N VAL A 303 14.35 -13.24 6.54
CA VAL A 303 14.16 -13.61 7.95
C VAL A 303 12.70 -13.73 8.38
N MET A 304 11.73 -13.47 7.50
CA MET A 304 10.31 -13.69 7.79
C MET A 304 10.01 -15.16 8.04
N GLY A 305 9.14 -15.42 9.01
CA GLY A 305 8.76 -16.77 9.45
C GLY A 305 9.80 -17.50 10.30
N ARG A 306 10.85 -16.81 10.73
CA ARG A 306 11.92 -17.39 11.53
C ARG A 306 11.87 -16.88 12.96
N ARG A 307 12.29 -17.75 13.88
CA ARG A 307 12.56 -17.42 15.28
C ARG A 307 14.05 -17.18 15.44
N LEU A 308 14.39 -16.00 15.94
CA LEU A 308 15.74 -15.47 15.91
C LEU A 308 16.19 -15.05 17.29
N HIS A 309 17.50 -15.09 17.52
CA HIS A 309 18.15 -14.42 18.64
C HIS A 309 19.36 -13.61 18.16
N GLU A 310 19.77 -12.62 18.96
CA GLU A 310 21.01 -11.87 18.69
C GLU A 310 22.19 -12.56 19.42
N VAL A 311 23.22 -13.00 18.69
CA VAL A 311 24.42 -13.64 19.26
C VAL A 311 25.65 -12.74 19.09
N PRO A 312 26.34 -12.37 20.18
CA PRO A 312 27.64 -11.73 20.07
C PRO A 312 28.71 -12.72 19.58
N HIS A 313 29.40 -12.37 18.50
CA HIS A 313 30.58 -13.08 18.00
C HIS A 313 31.82 -12.20 18.04
N ALA A 314 33.00 -12.80 17.86
CA ALA A 314 34.28 -12.08 17.83
C ALA A 314 34.34 -10.96 16.77
N THR A 315 33.59 -11.12 15.66
CA THR A 315 33.55 -10.16 14.54
C THR A 315 32.39 -9.18 14.62
N GLY A 316 31.46 -9.34 15.57
CA GLY A 316 30.29 -8.50 15.74
C GLY A 316 29.04 -9.29 16.10
N LEU A 317 27.89 -8.63 16.08
CA LEU A 317 26.60 -9.26 16.37
C LEU A 317 26.13 -10.09 15.16
N MET A 318 25.54 -11.26 15.39
CA MET A 318 24.89 -12.07 14.36
C MET A 318 23.43 -12.31 14.73
N LEU A 319 22.60 -12.50 13.71
CA LEU A 319 21.18 -12.85 13.86
C LEU A 319 20.99 -14.31 13.46
N GLU A 320 20.79 -15.19 14.44
CA GLU A 320 20.79 -16.65 14.23
C GLU A 320 19.42 -17.27 14.50
N ASP A 321 19.12 -18.36 13.80
CA ASP A 321 17.92 -19.16 14.06
C ASP A 321 18.01 -19.85 15.41
N THR A 322 16.88 -19.93 16.09
CA THR A 322 16.80 -20.67 17.34
C THR A 322 15.45 -21.33 17.54
N THR A 323 15.48 -22.46 18.23
CA THR A 323 14.29 -23.12 18.77
C THR A 323 14.03 -22.75 20.22
N ASP A 324 14.97 -22.06 20.88
CA ASP A 324 14.79 -21.58 22.26
C ASP A 324 13.79 -20.42 22.27
N LEU A 325 12.87 -20.46 23.23
CA LEU A 325 11.91 -19.38 23.45
C LEU A 325 12.54 -18.24 24.25
N GLN A 326 13.50 -18.55 25.12
CA GLN A 326 14.08 -17.57 26.03
C GLN A 326 15.02 -16.62 25.27
N GLY A 327 14.73 -15.32 25.31
CA GLY A 327 15.55 -14.30 24.66
C GLY A 327 15.46 -14.28 23.13
N SER A 328 14.58 -15.10 22.54
CA SER A 328 14.29 -15.09 21.10
C SER A 328 13.10 -14.18 20.77
N TYR A 329 13.00 -13.80 19.50
CA TYR A 329 11.81 -13.18 18.94
C TYR A 329 11.47 -13.81 17.58
N GLU A 330 10.19 -13.78 17.22
CA GLU A 330 9.71 -14.32 15.95
C GLU A 330 9.37 -13.18 15.00
N ILE A 331 9.84 -13.29 13.76
CA ILE A 331 9.37 -12.41 12.68
C ILE A 331 8.21 -13.12 11.98
N PRO A 332 6.99 -12.57 12.00
CA PRO A 332 5.84 -13.25 11.44
C PRO A 332 5.98 -13.58 9.95
N ASN A 333 5.47 -14.74 9.54
CA ASN A 333 5.38 -15.12 8.13
C ASN A 333 4.09 -14.55 7.50
N SER A 334 4.09 -13.26 7.17
CA SER A 334 2.94 -12.60 6.56
C SER A 334 2.74 -13.06 5.11
N PRO A 335 1.54 -13.56 4.73
CA PRO A 335 1.23 -13.89 3.33
C PRO A 335 1.31 -12.67 2.40
N TYR A 336 1.04 -11.47 2.92
CA TYR A 336 1.09 -10.22 2.17
C TYR A 336 2.18 -9.29 2.67
N VAL A 337 2.86 -8.64 1.72
CA VAL A 337 3.86 -7.61 1.98
C VAL A 337 3.57 -6.38 1.11
N ILE A 338 3.49 -5.20 1.74
CA ILE A 338 3.51 -3.91 1.05
C ILE A 338 4.88 -3.29 1.25
N THR A 339 5.51 -2.84 0.17
CA THR A 339 6.78 -2.09 0.23
C THR A 339 6.51 -0.63 -0.11
N LEU A 340 6.94 0.28 0.77
CA LEU A 340 6.83 1.73 0.58
C LEU A 340 8.22 2.36 0.44
N ASP A 341 8.32 3.54 -0.16
CA ASP A 341 9.45 4.42 0.11
C ASP A 341 9.21 5.23 1.39
N ALA A 342 10.27 5.75 2.00
CA ALA A 342 10.20 6.50 3.26
C ALA A 342 9.38 7.80 3.16
N ASP A 343 9.13 8.30 1.95
CA ASP A 343 8.36 9.50 1.61
C ASP A 343 7.02 9.18 0.94
N SER A 344 6.66 7.90 0.82
CA SER A 344 5.38 7.48 0.28
C SER A 344 4.31 7.48 1.38
N LEU A 345 3.19 8.16 1.14
CA LEU A 345 2.03 8.17 2.02
C LEU A 345 0.89 7.36 1.38
N ILE A 346 0.21 6.55 2.19
CA ILE A 346 -0.89 5.69 1.72
C ILE A 346 -2.22 6.03 2.39
N LEU A 347 -3.29 6.09 1.60
CA LEU A 347 -4.65 6.35 2.07
C LEU A 347 -5.16 5.21 2.97
N SER A 348 -6.10 5.48 3.87
CA SER A 348 -6.51 4.54 4.93
C SER A 348 -7.05 3.19 4.43
N ASP A 349 -7.59 3.13 3.22
CA ASP A 349 -8.17 1.93 2.62
C ASP A 349 -7.23 1.25 1.59
N TYR A 350 -5.98 1.69 1.49
CA TYR A 350 -5.02 1.20 0.51
C TYR A 350 -4.74 -0.30 0.69
N ALA A 351 -4.37 -0.72 1.90
CA ALA A 351 -4.03 -2.11 2.19
C ALA A 351 -5.19 -3.08 1.92
N ILE A 352 -6.40 -2.75 2.41
CA ILE A 352 -7.57 -3.62 2.25
C ILE A 352 -7.98 -3.77 0.80
N ARG A 353 -7.84 -2.73 -0.02
CA ARG A 353 -8.13 -2.80 -1.46
C ARG A 353 -7.17 -3.73 -2.20
N LEU A 354 -5.87 -3.65 -1.90
CA LEU A 354 -4.89 -4.49 -2.56
C LEU A 354 -5.08 -5.96 -2.21
N VAL A 355 -5.22 -6.26 -0.92
CA VAL A 355 -5.44 -7.64 -0.49
C VAL A 355 -6.78 -8.16 -1.03
N GLN A 356 -7.84 -7.35 -1.01
CA GLN A 356 -9.13 -7.77 -1.56
C GLN A 356 -9.04 -8.12 -3.05
N ILE A 357 -8.26 -7.39 -3.85
CA ILE A 357 -8.02 -7.75 -5.25
C ILE A 357 -7.25 -9.07 -5.34
N MET A 358 -6.22 -9.27 -4.52
CA MET A 358 -5.42 -10.51 -4.54
C MET A 358 -6.20 -11.75 -4.08
N GLU A 359 -7.15 -11.58 -3.15
CA GLU A 359 -8.01 -12.65 -2.62
C GLU A 359 -9.25 -12.94 -3.51
N GLN A 360 -9.50 -12.16 -4.57
CA GLN A 360 -10.62 -12.43 -5.48
C GLN A 360 -10.41 -13.73 -6.27
N PRO A 361 -11.46 -14.57 -6.42
CA PRO A 361 -11.40 -15.73 -7.30
C PRO A 361 -10.95 -15.37 -8.72
N GLY A 362 -10.04 -16.15 -9.29
CA GLY A 362 -9.41 -15.89 -10.59
C GLY A 362 -8.10 -15.11 -10.52
N ASN A 363 -7.73 -14.58 -9.34
CA ASN A 363 -6.46 -13.90 -9.11
C ASN A 363 -5.41 -14.78 -8.40
N GLU A 364 -5.56 -16.11 -8.42
CA GLU A 364 -4.64 -17.04 -7.74
C GLU A 364 -3.20 -16.98 -8.30
N ARG A 365 -3.04 -16.42 -9.51
CA ARG A 365 -1.74 -16.19 -10.16
C ARG A 365 -1.19 -14.77 -9.96
N LEU A 366 -1.90 -13.91 -9.22
CA LEU A 366 -1.49 -12.54 -8.97
C LEU A 366 -0.44 -12.51 -7.87
N ALA A 367 0.83 -12.33 -8.26
CA ALA A 367 1.94 -12.23 -7.30
C ALA A 367 2.15 -10.79 -6.78
N VAL A 368 1.82 -9.78 -7.59
CA VAL A 368 2.07 -8.36 -7.27
C VAL A 368 0.90 -7.50 -7.73
N ALA A 369 0.33 -6.74 -6.80
CA ALA A 369 -0.65 -5.69 -7.09
C ALA A 369 0.04 -4.32 -7.02
N GLN A 370 0.36 -3.74 -8.18
CA GLN A 370 1.05 -2.45 -8.27
C GLN A 370 0.05 -1.28 -8.34
N THR A 371 0.29 -0.22 -7.58
CA THR A 371 -0.44 1.05 -7.67
C THR A 371 0.39 2.12 -8.38
N PRO A 372 -0.24 3.09 -9.04
CA PRO A 372 0.47 4.32 -9.42
C PRO A 372 0.97 5.03 -8.15
N TYR A 373 2.15 5.64 -8.24
CA TYR A 373 2.72 6.52 -7.22
C TYR A 373 2.02 7.88 -7.21
#